data_AF-A0A5E6NGI5-F1
#
_entry.id   AF-A0A5E6NGI5-F1
#
_cell.length_a   1.000
_cell.length_b   1.000
_cell.length_c   1.000
_cell.angle_alpha   90.00
_cell.angle_beta   90.00
_cell.angle_gamma   90.00
#
_symmetry.space_group_name_H-M   'P 1'
#
loop_
_entity.id
_entity.type
_entity.pdbx_description
1 polymer ?
#
loop_
_entity_poly.entity_id
_entity_poly.type
_entity_poly.pdbx_seq_one_letter_code
_entity_poly.pdbx_strand_id
1 'polypeptide(L)' 'LLGALTIFVWVFGASLALWFVIKVVMGVRVSEQEEAEGVDVAECGLHAYPEFTIK' A
#
# COMPACT_ATOMS: atom_id res chain seq x y z
N LEU A 1 23.38 -7.89 20.57
CA LEU A 1 23.36 -6.78 19.58
C LEU A 1 23.47 -7.29 18.15
N LEU A 2 24.45 -8.15 17.82
CA LEU A 2 24.65 -8.64 16.44
C LEU A 2 23.40 -9.28 15.82
N GLY A 3 22.67 -10.13 16.54
CA GLY A 3 21.44 -10.75 16.04
C GLY A 3 20.33 -9.74 15.68
N ALA A 4 20.16 -8.69 16.48
CA ALA A 4 19.19 -7.63 16.19
C ALA A 4 19.59 -6.84 14.92
N LEU A 5 20.88 -6.54 14.77
CA LEU A 5 21.40 -5.88 13.58
C LEU A 5 21.21 -6.75 12.33
N THR A 6 21.50 -8.05 12.41
CA THR A 6 21.31 -8.99 11.30
C THR A 6 19.85 -9.05 10.85
N ILE A 7 18.93 -9.20 11.80
CA ILE A 7 17.49 -9.25 11.50
C ILE A 7 17.03 -7.93 10.86
N PHE A 8 17.42 -6.79 11.44
CA PHE A 8 17.03 -5.48 10.92
C PHE A 8 17.52 -5.29 9.48
N VAL A 9 18.81 -5.48 9.22
CA VAL A 9 19.38 -5.28 7.88
C VAL A 9 18.76 -6.25 6.88
N TRP A 10 18.60 -7.53 7.25
CA TRP A 10 18.01 -8.52 6.36
C TRP A 10 16.55 -8.22 6.02
N VAL A 11 15.71 -8.04 7.04
CA VAL A 11 14.27 -7.82 6.84
C VAL A 11 14.02 -6.49 6.15
N PHE A 12 14.65 -5.42 6.60
CA PHE A 12 14.47 -4.09 6.02
C PHE A 12 15.02 -4.05 4.58
N GLY A 13 16.25 -4.54 4.37
CA GLY A 13 16.90 -4.54 3.08
C GLY A 13 16.17 -5.39 2.04
N ALA A 14 15.79 -6.62 2.40
CA ALA A 14 15.04 -7.51 1.51
C ALA A 14 13.64 -6.95 1.21
N SER A 15 12.94 -6.42 2.21
CA SER A 15 11.61 -5.82 2.01
C SER A 15 11.71 -4.58 1.11
N LEU A 16 12.66 -3.70 1.36
CA LEU A 16 12.87 -2.50 0.55
C LEU A 16 13.14 -2.88 -0.92
N ALA A 17 14.02 -3.85 -1.15
CA ALA A 17 14.32 -4.34 -2.49
C ALA A 17 13.08 -4.93 -3.18
N LEU A 18 12.34 -5.81 -2.49
CA LEU A 18 11.14 -6.45 -3.03
C LEU A 18 10.05 -5.42 -3.37
N TRP A 19 9.73 -4.52 -2.45
CA TRP A 19 8.71 -3.49 -2.67
C TRP A 19 9.13 -2.50 -3.76
N PHE A 20 10.41 -2.17 -3.87
CA PHE A 20 10.92 -1.32 -4.94
C PHE A 20 10.76 -1.98 -6.32
N VAL A 21 11.07 -3.27 -6.44
CA VAL A 21 10.88 -4.01 -7.69
C VAL A 21 9.40 -4.04 -8.09
N ILE A 22 8.49 -4.36 -7.16
CA ILE A 22 7.03 -4.35 -7.42
C ILE A 22 6.58 -2.97 -7.91
N LYS A 23 7.02 -1.91 -7.21
CA LYS A 23 6.70 -0.52 -7.55
C LYS A 23 7.10 -0.16 -8.99
N VAL A 24 8.27 -0.60 -9.44
CA VAL A 24 8.78 -0.27 -10.80
C VAL A 24 8.12 -1.13 -11.88
N VAL A 25 7.81 -2.40 -11.60
CA VAL A 25 7.26 -3.33 -12.60
C VAL A 25 5.78 -3.09 -12.88
N MET A 26 4.97 -2.92 -11.83
CA MET A 26 3.51 -2.86 -11.97
C MET A 26 2.85 -1.73 -11.17
N GLY A 27 3.63 -0.99 -10.37
CA GLY A 27 3.07 -0.08 -9.38
C GLY A 27 2.57 -0.83 -8.14
N VAL A 28 2.52 -0.14 -7.01
CA VAL A 28 2.08 -0.71 -5.71
C VAL A 28 0.98 0.11 -5.04
N ARG A 29 0.67 1.29 -5.59
CA ARG A 29 -0.29 2.24 -5.02
C ARG A 29 -1.15 2.79 -6.14
N VAL A 30 -2.42 3.01 -5.83
CA VAL A 30 -3.41 3.66 -6.71
C VAL A 30 -3.05 5.12 -6.95
N SER A 31 -3.75 5.79 -7.87
CA SER A 31 -3.56 7.22 -8.10
C SER A 31 -3.95 8.06 -6.87
N GLU A 32 -3.41 9.28 -6.75
CA GLU A 32 -3.74 10.18 -5.63
C GLU A 32 -5.23 10.51 -5.56
N GLN A 33 -5.92 10.55 -6.71
CA GLN A 33 -7.36 10.76 -6.78
C GLN A 33 -8.13 9.55 -6.23
N GLU A 34 -7.82 8.33 -6.69
CA GLU A 34 -8.45 7.10 -6.21
C GLU A 34 -8.16 6.87 -4.72
N GLU A 35 -6.98 7.28 -4.24
CA GLU A 35 -6.66 7.22 -2.81
C GLU A 35 -7.54 8.18 -1.99
N ALA A 36 -7.83 9.37 -2.50
CA ALA A 36 -8.67 10.36 -1.83
C ALA A 36 -10.17 9.99 -1.85
N GLU A 37 -10.64 9.40 -2.95
CA GLU A 37 -12.03 8.97 -3.12
C GLU A 37 -12.34 7.64 -2.40
N GLY A 38 -11.31 6.83 -2.18
CA GLY A 38 -11.40 5.49 -1.61
C GLY A 38 -11.45 4.41 -2.70
N VAL A 39 -10.64 3.37 -2.53
CA VAL A 39 -10.46 2.31 -3.53
C VAL A 39 -11.77 1.56 -3.84
N ASP A 40 -12.67 1.43 -2.88
CA ASP A 40 -13.98 0.80 -3.09
C ASP A 40 -14.81 1.52 -4.16
N VAL A 41 -14.69 2.84 -4.29
CA VAL A 41 -15.39 3.62 -5.32
C VAL A 41 -14.83 3.29 -6.70
N ALA A 42 -13.50 3.23 -6.81
CA ALA A 42 -12.81 2.95 -8.06
C ALA A 42 -12.98 1.48 -8.53
N GLU A 43 -12.98 0.52 -7.59
CA GLU A 43 -13.03 -0.91 -7.90
C GLU A 43 -14.44 -1.50 -7.88
N CYS A 44 -15.27 -1.12 -6.90
CA CYS A 44 -16.59 -1.70 -6.67
C CYS A 44 -17.74 -0.77 -7.12
N GLY A 45 -17.45 0.50 -7.46
CA GLY A 45 -18.45 1.49 -7.88
C GLY A 45 -19.37 1.96 -6.76
N LEU A 46 -19.03 1.67 -5.49
CA LEU A 46 -19.81 2.03 -4.31
C LEU A 46 -18.88 2.28 -3.12
N HIS A 47 -19.25 3.21 -2.25
CA HIS A 47 -18.57 3.36 -0.96
C HIS A 47 -18.87 2.13 -0.09
N ALA A 48 -17.87 1.60 0.64
CA ALA A 48 -18.07 0.43 1.51
C ALA A 48 -19.19 0.61 2.55
N TYR A 49 -19.42 1.84 3.00
CA TYR A 49 -20.47 2.19 3.94
C TYR A 49 -21.20 3.48 3.51
N PRO A 50 -22.12 3.40 2.53
CA PRO A 50 -22.82 4.55 1.97
C PRO A 50 -23.58 5.38 3.02
N GLU A 51 -24.03 4.71 4.08
CA GLU A 51 -24.76 5.29 5.20
C GLU A 51 -23.94 6.30 6.03
N PHE A 52 -22.60 6.24 6.00
CA PHE A 52 -21.75 7.21 6.69
C PHE A 52 -21.26 8.34 5.76
N THR A 53 -21.53 8.25 4.46
CA THR A 53 -21.11 9.26 3.47
C THR A 53 -22.16 10.35 3.26
N ILE A 54 -23.43 10.06 3.59
CA ILE A 54 -24.53 11.03 3.51
C ILE A 54 -24.56 11.84 4.81
N LYS A 55 -24.27 13.14 4.72
CA LYS A 55 -24.65 14.12 5.74
C LYS A 55 -26.09 14.56 5.55
#